data_AF-A0A969U7S0-F1
#
_entry.id   AF-A0A969U7S0-F1
#
_cell.length_a   1.000
_cell.length_b   1.000
_cell.length_c   1.000
_cell.angle_alpha   90.00
_cell.angle_beta   90.00
_cell.angle_gamma   90.00
#
_symmetry.space_group_name_H-M   'P 1'
#
loop_
_entity.id
_entity.type
_entity.pdbx_description
1 polymer ?
#
loop_
_entity_poly.entity_id
_entity_poly.type
_entity_poly.pdbx_seq_one_letter_code
_entity_poly.pdbx_strand_id
1 'polypeptide(L)'
;MGQFKNHDYRSIFNPTRAEDGFLYLDPPYDSNPEKSGFTAYFGNEFGWGQQQELVEWAAQWECPVVISNLGTSRIVTLYERAGYEIEYIQAPRSISCDGNREKVWEILAKKGFTET
;
A
#
# COMPACT_ATOMS: atom_id res chain seq x y z
N MET A 1 -13.77 -19.47 10.67
CA MET A 1 -14.14 -18.42 11.64
C MET A 1 -13.16 -17.27 11.47
N GLY A 2 -13.61 -16.10 11.02
CA GLY A 2 -12.73 -14.93 10.81
C GLY A 2 -12.28 -14.33 12.14
N GLN A 3 -11.05 -13.82 12.20
CA GLN A 3 -10.52 -13.13 13.37
C GLN A 3 -10.26 -11.66 13.02
N PHE A 4 -10.63 -10.75 13.91
CA PHE A 4 -10.34 -9.32 13.80
C PHE A 4 -9.35 -8.93 14.89
N LYS A 5 -8.34 -8.13 14.57
CA LYS A 5 -7.30 -7.67 15.49
C LYS A 5 -6.98 -6.20 15.20
N ASN A 6 -6.70 -5.42 16.25
CA ASN A 6 -6.18 -4.05 16.15
C ASN A 6 -4.80 -4.03 16.81
N HIS A 7 -3.76 -3.98 16.00
CA HIS A 7 -2.35 -4.08 16.39
C HIS A 7 -1.49 -3.54 15.24
N ASP A 8 -0.21 -3.26 15.50
CA ASP A 8 0.74 -2.95 14.42
C ASP A 8 0.85 -4.14 13.47
N TYR A 9 0.87 -3.90 12.16
CA TYR A 9 0.86 -4.95 11.15
C TYR A 9 2.02 -5.95 11.32
N ARG A 10 3.17 -5.48 11.83
CA ARG A 10 4.34 -6.32 12.10
C ARG A 10 4.10 -7.34 13.21
N SER A 11 3.16 -7.05 14.12
CA SER A 11 2.87 -7.87 15.29
C SER A 11 1.71 -8.86 15.11
N ILE A 12 0.92 -8.72 14.04
CA ILE A 12 -0.28 -9.55 13.80
C ILE A 12 0.07 -10.82 12.99
N PHE A 13 1.13 -10.79 12.19
CA PHE A 13 1.37 -11.83 11.21
C PHE A 13 2.17 -13.02 11.75
N ASN A 14 1.60 -14.22 11.64
CA ASN A 14 2.25 -15.47 12.00
C ASN A 14 2.77 -16.16 10.71
N PRO A 15 4.09 -16.31 10.52
CA PRO A 15 4.65 -16.76 9.24
C PRO A 15 4.24 -18.17 8.81
N THR A 16 3.98 -19.07 9.76
CA THR A 16 3.46 -20.43 9.49
C THR A 16 2.08 -20.47 8.84
N ARG A 17 1.37 -19.33 8.77
CA ARG A 17 0.07 -19.18 8.12
C ARG A 17 0.16 -18.58 6.71
N ALA A 18 1.33 -18.05 6.36
CA ALA A 18 1.58 -17.38 5.09
C ALA A 18 1.89 -18.39 3.98
N GLU A 19 2.49 -19.54 4.29
CA GLU A 19 2.93 -20.55 3.31
C GLU A 19 1.78 -21.08 2.42
N ASP A 20 0.55 -21.14 2.94
CA ASP A 20 -0.70 -21.44 2.21
C ASP A 20 -1.62 -20.21 2.05
N GLY A 21 -1.11 -19.02 2.33
CA GLY A 21 -1.87 -17.80 2.54
C GLY A 21 -1.77 -16.78 1.40
N PHE A 22 -2.55 -15.72 1.52
CA PHE A 22 -2.51 -14.56 0.64
C PHE A 22 -2.49 -13.29 1.48
N LEU A 23 -1.61 -12.35 1.14
CA LEU A 23 -1.47 -11.06 1.80
C LEU A 23 -2.12 -9.95 0.97
N TYR A 24 -3.13 -9.29 1.55
CA TYR A 24 -3.65 -8.02 1.03
C TYR A 24 -3.31 -6.90 2.01
N LEU A 25 -2.61 -5.87 1.53
CA LEU A 25 -2.18 -4.72 2.33
C LEU A 25 -2.75 -3.43 1.73
N ASP A 26 -3.41 -2.63 2.56
CA ASP A 26 -3.97 -1.32 2.19
C ASP A 26 -3.43 -0.24 3.15
N PRO A 27 -2.16 0.14 3.02
CA PRO A 27 -1.56 1.14 3.90
C PRO A 27 -2.15 2.53 3.65
N PRO A 28 -2.01 3.47 4.62
CA PRO A 28 -2.30 4.87 4.36
C PRO A 28 -1.55 5.35 3.12
N TYR A 29 -2.25 5.97 2.18
CA TYR A 29 -1.69 6.39 0.89
C TYR A 29 -0.65 7.51 1.04
N ASP A 30 0.29 7.58 0.11
CA ASP A 30 1.28 8.66 0.05
C ASP A 30 0.59 10.00 -0.24
N SER A 31 0.36 10.80 0.81
CA SER A 31 -0.11 12.18 0.64
C SER A 31 1.06 13.06 0.25
N ASN A 32 0.96 13.76 -0.89
CA ASN A 32 1.98 14.72 -1.33
C ASN A 32 2.33 15.68 -0.17
N PRO A 33 3.61 15.77 0.26
CA PRO A 33 4.02 16.64 1.36
C PRO A 33 3.64 18.11 1.14
N GLU A 34 3.52 18.58 -0.10
CA GLU A 34 3.09 19.96 -0.40
C GLU A 34 1.61 20.22 -0.07
N LYS A 35 0.75 19.20 -0.04
CA LYS A 35 -0.67 19.32 0.39
C LYS A 35 -0.85 19.07 1.88
N SER A 36 0.20 18.67 2.60
CA SER A 36 0.22 18.47 4.05
C SER A 36 0.59 19.75 4.84
N GLY A 37 0.51 20.91 4.17
CA GLY A 37 0.66 22.20 4.84
C GLY A 37 -0.38 22.32 5.96
N PHE A 38 0.10 22.22 7.21
CA PHE A 38 -0.61 22.53 8.44
C PHE A 38 -1.29 21.36 9.23
N THR A 39 -0.73 20.16 9.25
CA THR A 39 -1.06 19.13 10.28
C THR A 39 0.17 18.38 10.80
N ALA A 40 1.31 19.05 10.96
CA ALA A 40 2.45 18.50 11.71
C ALA A 40 2.14 18.55 13.23
N TYR A 41 1.22 17.72 13.70
CA TYR A 41 1.09 17.40 15.12
C TYR A 41 1.82 16.07 15.36
N PHE A 42 2.90 16.16 16.13
CA PHE A 42 3.71 15.07 16.65
C PHE A 42 2.90 13.80 16.98
N GLY A 43 3.10 12.72 16.22
CA GLY A 43 2.72 11.37 16.63
C GLY A 43 2.54 10.39 15.48
N ASN A 44 3.52 9.50 15.24
CA ASN A 44 3.33 8.23 14.51
C ASN A 44 2.58 8.30 13.16
N GLU A 45 2.79 9.35 12.36
CA GLU A 45 2.19 9.41 11.03
C GLU A 45 2.88 8.41 10.10
N PHE A 46 2.09 7.63 9.37
CA PHE A 46 2.55 6.71 8.34
C PHE A 46 3.06 7.53 7.15
N GLY A 47 4.33 7.90 7.22
CA GLY A 47 5.02 8.68 6.21
C GLY A 47 5.80 7.81 5.22
N TRP A 48 6.63 8.47 4.43
CA TRP A 48 7.43 7.81 3.40
C TRP A 48 8.37 6.72 3.95
N GLY A 49 8.96 6.91 5.13
CA GLY A 49 9.80 5.88 5.76
C GLY A 49 9.02 4.60 6.04
N GLN A 50 7.81 4.73 6.60
CA GLN A 50 6.93 3.60 6.87
C GLN A 50 6.41 2.94 5.58
N GLN A 51 6.22 3.70 4.50
CA GLN A 51 5.94 3.13 3.18
C GLN A 51 7.08 2.21 2.73
N GLN A 52 8.33 2.69 2.77
CA GLN A 52 9.49 1.89 2.37
C GLN A 52 9.62 0.62 3.21
N GLU A 53 9.53 0.76 4.54
CA GLU A 53 9.62 -0.37 5.46
C GLU A 53 8.52 -1.42 5.21
N LEU A 54 7.29 -0.98 4.93
CA LEU A 54 6.19 -1.89 4.63
C LEU A 54 6.44 -2.66 3.33
N VAL A 55 6.93 -1.99 2.29
CA VAL A 55 7.22 -2.64 1.01
C VAL A 55 8.37 -3.64 1.14
N GLU A 56 9.44 -3.27 1.86
CA GLU A 56 10.57 -4.16 2.12
C GLU A 56 10.16 -5.37 2.95
N TRP A 57 9.38 -5.16 4.02
CA TRP A 57 8.82 -6.24 4.82
C TRP A 57 7.92 -7.16 4.00
N ALA A 58 7.03 -6.58 3.18
CA ALA A 58 6.11 -7.34 2.34
C ALA A 58 6.84 -8.13 1.25
N ALA A 59 7.97 -7.63 0.75
CA ALA A 59 8.75 -8.26 -0.30
C ALA A 59 9.50 -9.52 0.14
N GLN A 60 9.68 -9.72 1.46
CA GLN A 60 10.34 -10.87 2.06
C GLN A 60 9.44 -12.12 2.15
N TRP A 61 8.14 -11.98 1.93
CA TRP A 61 7.19 -13.08 2.02
C TRP A 61 7.19 -13.92 0.73
N GLU A 62 7.16 -15.25 0.91
CA GLU A 62 7.12 -16.20 -0.20
C GLU A 62 5.71 -16.43 -0.74
N CYS A 63 4.67 -16.00 -0.02
CA CYS A 63 3.29 -16.14 -0.45
C CYS A 63 2.85 -14.99 -1.37
N PRO A 64 1.74 -15.15 -2.12
CA PRO A 64 1.26 -14.09 -2.98
C PRO A 64 0.84 -12.85 -2.17
N VAL A 65 1.29 -11.68 -2.61
CA VAL A 65 1.07 -10.38 -1.97
C VAL A 65 0.45 -9.41 -2.96
N VAL A 66 -0.59 -8.70 -2.54
CA VAL A 66 -1.18 -7.54 -3.24
C VAL A 66 -1.19 -6.35 -2.31
N ILE A 67 -0.75 -5.20 -2.81
CA ILE A 67 -0.72 -3.94 -2.07
C ILE A 67 -1.40 -2.84 -2.89
N SER A 68 -2.37 -2.13 -2.31
CA SER A 68 -3.02 -0.96 -2.91
C SER A 68 -2.31 0.34 -2.54
N ASN A 69 -2.17 1.28 -3.49
CA ASN A 69 -1.70 2.64 -3.22
C ASN A 69 -2.04 3.60 -4.37
N LEU A 70 -1.66 4.88 -4.24
CA LEU A 70 -1.72 5.85 -5.32
C LEU A 70 -0.66 5.57 -6.40
N GLY A 71 -1.03 5.78 -7.66
CA GLY A 71 -0.15 5.68 -8.82
C GLY A 71 0.77 6.88 -9.03
N THR A 72 1.37 7.42 -7.96
CA THR A 72 2.42 8.45 -8.10
C THR A 72 3.70 7.80 -8.61
N SER A 73 4.52 8.54 -9.38
CA SER A 73 5.76 7.98 -9.93
C SER A 73 6.70 7.45 -8.85
N ARG A 74 6.75 8.10 -7.68
CA ARG A 74 7.59 7.69 -6.54
C ARG A 74 7.13 6.35 -5.96
N ILE A 75 5.82 6.15 -5.84
CA ILE A 75 5.23 4.92 -5.33
C ILE A 75 5.42 3.78 -6.32
N VAL A 76 5.16 4.01 -7.61
CA VAL A 76 5.42 3.01 -8.67
C VAL A 76 6.88 2.55 -8.63
N THR A 77 7.83 3.49 -8.61
CA THR A 77 9.26 3.17 -8.55
C THR A 77 9.63 2.39 -7.28
N LEU A 78 9.00 2.67 -6.14
CA LEU A 78 9.24 1.92 -4.90
C LEU A 78 8.86 0.44 -5.06
N TYR A 79 7.66 0.16 -5.56
CA TYR A 79 7.18 -1.20 -5.74
C TYR A 79 7.92 -1.97 -6.84
N GLU A 80 8.20 -1.34 -7.98
CA GLU A 80 8.99 -1.97 -9.06
C GLU A 80 10.38 -2.39 -8.58
N ARG A 81 11.05 -1.54 -7.78
CA ARG A 81 12.36 -1.85 -7.19
C ARG A 81 12.32 -3.02 -6.21
N ALA A 82 11.18 -3.24 -5.56
CA ALA A 82 10.96 -4.38 -4.67
C ALA A 82 10.49 -5.66 -5.39
N GLY A 83 10.39 -5.61 -6.73
CA GLY A 83 10.04 -6.74 -7.59
C GLY A 83 8.54 -7.02 -7.67
N TYR A 84 7.71 -5.99 -7.47
CA TYR A 84 6.26 -6.09 -7.70
C TYR A 84 5.91 -5.74 -9.14
N GLU A 85 4.91 -6.43 -9.68
CA GLU A 85 4.22 -6.08 -10.91
C GLU A 85 3.13 -5.03 -10.61
N ILE A 86 3.03 -3.99 -11.45
CA ILE A 86 2.12 -2.86 -11.23
C ILE A 86 0.94 -2.91 -12.18
N GLU A 87 -0.27 -3.03 -11.64
CA GLU A 87 -1.51 -2.83 -12.38
C GLU A 87 -2.08 -1.44 -12.07
N TYR A 88 -2.29 -0.63 -13.11
CA TYR A 88 -2.91 0.70 -12.97
C TYR A 88 -4.43 0.61 -13.03
N ILE A 89 -5.09 1.15 -12.01
CA ILE A 89 -6.54 1.24 -11.94
C ILE A 89 -6.94 2.69 -12.07
N GLN A 90 -7.84 2.96 -13.03
CA GLN A 90 -8.47 4.26 -13.13
C GLN A 90 -9.61 4.33 -12.11
N ALA A 91 -9.37 4.98 -10.95
CA ALA A 91 -10.39 5.15 -9.93
C ALA A 91 -11.27 6.37 -10.26
N PRO A 92 -12.56 6.20 -10.58
CA PRO A 92 -13.49 7.32 -10.68
C PRO A 92 -13.83 7.80 -9.26
N ARG A 93 -13.26 8.92 -8.80
CA ARG A 93 -13.71 9.50 -7.53
C ARG A 93 -15.12 10.05 -7.68
N SER A 94 -16.01 9.69 -6.76
CA SER A 94 -17.26 10.38 -6.53
C SER A 94 -16.97 11.83 -6.09
N ILE A 95 -17.85 12.73 -6.52
CA ILE A 95 -17.73 14.19 -6.45
C ILE A 95 -17.35 14.64 -5.02
N SER A 96 -16.17 15.21 -4.82
CA SER A 96 -15.90 16.04 -3.63
C SER A 96 -16.47 17.45 -3.87
N CYS A 97 -16.96 18.09 -2.81
CA CYS A 97 -17.59 19.42 -2.87
C CYS A 97 -16.66 20.56 -3.32
N ASP A 98 -15.37 20.31 -3.54
CA ASP A 98 -14.36 21.33 -3.89
C ASP A 98 -14.02 21.39 -5.39
N GLY A 99 -14.78 20.70 -6.25
CA GLY A 99 -14.72 20.92 -7.70
C GLY A 99 -13.41 20.53 -8.40
N ASN A 100 -12.43 19.97 -7.68
CA ASN A 100 -11.15 19.59 -8.26
C ASN A 100 -11.25 18.20 -8.93
N ARG A 101 -11.23 18.19 -10.26
CA ARG A 101 -11.51 17.02 -11.13
C ARG A 101 -10.23 16.33 -11.61
N GLU A 102 -9.18 16.27 -10.79
CA GLU A 102 -7.96 15.57 -11.18
C GLU A 102 -8.19 14.06 -11.12
N LYS A 103 -8.03 13.39 -12.27
CA LYS A 103 -7.99 11.92 -12.35
C LYS A 103 -6.78 11.45 -11.56
N VAL A 104 -7.00 10.76 -10.46
CA VAL A 104 -5.94 10.12 -9.69
C VAL A 104 -5.89 8.66 -10.13
N TRP A 105 -4.71 8.21 -10.53
CA TRP A 105 -4.46 6.79 -10.79
C TRP A 105 -4.22 6.08 -9.46
N GLU A 106 -4.81 4.91 -9.29
CA GLU A 106 -4.46 3.97 -8.23
C GLU A 106 -3.65 2.83 -8.84
N ILE A 107 -2.92 2.10 -7.99
CA ILE A 107 -2.18 0.91 -8.40
C ILE A 107 -2.50 -0.27 -7.49
N LEU A 108 -2.43 -1.47 -8.07
CA LEU A 108 -2.24 -2.71 -7.35
C LEU A 108 -0.84 -3.24 -7.64
N ALA A 109 0.01 -3.30 -6.63
CA ALA A 109 1.32 -3.92 -6.68
C ALA A 109 1.19 -5.40 -6.31
N LYS A 110 1.56 -6.31 -7.21
CA LYS A 110 1.40 -7.76 -7.05
C LYS A 110 2.75 -8.48 -7.06
N LYS A 111 2.92 -9.50 -6.22
CA LYS A 111 4.12 -10.35 -6.18
C LYS A 111 3.75 -11.76 -5.76
N GLY A 112 4.48 -12.76 -6.25
CA GLY A 112 4.30 -14.17 -5.85
C GLY A 112 3.15 -14.89 -6.55
N PHE A 113 2.65 -14.37 -7.67
CA PHE A 113 1.67 -15.05 -8.52
C PHE A 113 2.40 -15.82 -9.62
N THR A 114 2.17 -17.12 -9.72
CA THR A 114 2.58 -17.92 -10.89
C THR A 114 1.57 -17.72 -12.01
N GLU A 115 2.05 -17.31 -13.19
CA GLU A 115 1.26 -17.39 -14.43
C GLU A 115 0.81 -18.86 -14.63
N THR A 116 -0.49 -19.05 -14.88
CA THR A 116 -1.10 -20.38 -15.13
C THR A 116 -0.89 -20.80 -16.57
#